data_AF-T0YX80-F1
#
_entry.id   AF-T0YX80-F1
#
_cell.length_a   1.000
_cell.length_b   1.000
_cell.length_c   1.000
_cell.angle_alpha   90.00
_cell.angle_beta   90.00
_cell.angle_gamma   90.00
#
_symmetry.space_group_name_H-M   'P 1'
#
loop_
_entity.id
_entity.type
_entity.pdbx_description
1 polymer ?
#
loop_
_entity_poly.entity_id
_entity_poly.type
_entity_poly.pdbx_seq_one_letter_code
_entity_poly.pdbx_strand_id
1 'polypeptide(L)'
;MRRTKILATVGPRSIRSGTLERMIRAGANAFRINFSHGTSDEHAMYLDRVRSAARSRGRQLAIVGDVQGPKIRLGTIGAGSVRLIPGQRWVLDSEVNRPGDS
;
A
#
# COMPACT_ATOMS: atom_id res chain seq x y z
N MET A 1 12.94 -27.07 -10.48
CA MET A 1 13.41 -25.91 -9.68
C MET A 1 12.70 -24.65 -10.17
N ARG A 2 12.05 -23.87 -9.30
CA ARG A 2 11.29 -22.66 -9.70
C ARG A 2 12.22 -21.45 -9.83
N ARG A 3 12.26 -20.84 -11.02
CA ARG A 3 13.12 -19.67 -11.33
C ARG A 3 12.46 -18.32 -10.97
N THR A 4 11.19 -18.16 -11.33
CA THR A 4 10.40 -16.93 -11.04
C THR A 4 10.21 -16.77 -9.53
N LYS A 5 10.34 -15.54 -9.01
CA LYS A 5 10.12 -15.20 -7.60
C LYS A 5 8.74 -14.58 -7.39
N ILE A 6 8.14 -14.76 -6.20
CA ILE A 6 6.87 -14.12 -5.79
C ILE A 6 7.19 -13.01 -4.78
N LEU A 7 6.78 -11.79 -5.10
CA LEU A 7 6.68 -10.67 -4.18
C LEU A 7 5.22 -10.52 -3.76
N ALA A 8 4.93 -10.56 -2.45
CA ALA A 8 3.57 -10.43 -1.93
C ALA A 8 3.41 -9.15 -1.11
N THR A 9 2.28 -8.44 -1.26
CA THR A 9 2.03 -7.20 -0.50
C THR A 9 1.53 -7.52 0.91
N VAL A 10 2.11 -6.84 1.90
CA VAL A 10 1.69 -6.91 3.31
C VAL A 10 0.71 -5.79 3.59
N GLY A 11 -0.33 -6.11 4.34
CA GLY A 11 -1.30 -5.15 4.84
C GLY A 11 -2.11 -5.76 5.98
N PRO A 12 -3.18 -5.08 6.43
CA PRO A 12 -3.94 -5.47 7.62
C PRO A 12 -4.46 -6.92 7.61
N ARG A 13 -4.83 -7.44 6.43
CA ARG A 13 -5.30 -8.83 6.28
C ARG A 13 -4.15 -9.85 6.38
N SER A 14 -2.97 -9.48 5.90
CA SER A 14 -1.79 -10.37 5.84
C SER A 14 -1.15 -10.59 7.20
N ILE A 15 -1.30 -9.65 8.14
CA ILE A 15 -0.71 -9.74 9.49
C ILE A 15 -1.54 -10.57 10.48
N ARG A 16 -2.73 -11.04 10.09
CA ARG A 16 -3.56 -11.92 10.94
C ARG A 16 -2.79 -13.21 11.23
N SER A 17 -2.99 -13.75 12.44
CA SER A 17 -2.26 -14.93 12.92
C SER A 17 -2.19 -16.06 11.87
N GLY A 18 -0.99 -16.58 11.66
CA GLY A 18 -0.70 -17.67 10.73
C GLY A 18 -0.71 -17.31 9.24
N THR A 19 -1.11 -16.10 8.85
CA THR A 19 -1.29 -15.75 7.42
C THR A 19 0.06 -15.60 6.70
N LEU A 20 1.02 -14.91 7.31
CA LEU A 20 2.37 -14.76 6.74
C LEU A 20 3.03 -16.13 6.56
N GLU A 21 2.90 -17.01 7.54
CA GLU A 21 3.44 -18.36 7.50
C GLU A 21 2.83 -19.20 6.38
N ARG A 22 1.51 -19.06 6.15
CA ARG A 22 0.83 -19.69 5.01
C ARG A 22 1.37 -19.17 3.68
N MET A 23 1.59 -17.86 3.56
CA MET A 23 2.15 -17.23 2.35
C MET A 23 3.59 -17.70 2.08
N ILE A 24 4.41 -17.79 3.14
CA ILE A 24 5.78 -18.29 3.06
C ILE A 24 5.80 -19.74 2.59
N ARG A 25 4.92 -20.59 3.15
CA ARG A 25 4.76 -21.99 2.75
C ARG A 25 4.27 -22.13 1.31
N ALA A 26 3.38 -21.24 0.86
CA ALA A 26 2.89 -21.20 -0.51
C ALA A 26 3.93 -20.72 -1.54
N GLY A 27 5.11 -20.27 -1.09
CA GLY A 27 6.23 -19.95 -1.96
C GLY A 27 6.51 -18.47 -2.17
N ALA A 28 6.03 -17.59 -1.28
CA ALA A 28 6.49 -16.21 -1.22
C ALA A 28 8.03 -16.15 -1.06
N ASN A 29 8.67 -15.25 -1.80
CA ASN A 29 10.12 -15.03 -1.80
C ASN A 29 10.50 -13.68 -1.19
N ALA A 30 9.60 -12.71 -1.30
CA ALA A 30 9.76 -11.37 -0.75
C ALA A 30 8.40 -10.81 -0.33
N PHE A 31 8.43 -9.82 0.55
CA PHE A 31 7.25 -9.07 0.99
C PHE A 31 7.39 -7.59 0.68
N ARG A 32 6.34 -6.98 0.14
CA ARG A 32 6.25 -5.54 -0.16
C ARG A 32 5.48 -4.84 0.96
N ILE A 33 6.03 -3.77 1.52
CA ILE A 33 5.33 -2.83 2.40
C ILE A 33 5.12 -1.55 1.60
N ASN A 34 3.86 -1.19 1.36
CA ASN A 34 3.52 0.00 0.59
C ASN A 34 3.39 1.21 1.52
N PHE A 35 4.22 2.23 1.29
CA PHE A 35 4.25 3.44 2.10
C PHE A 35 3.22 4.50 1.67
N SER A 36 2.42 4.24 0.63
CA SER A 36 1.36 5.17 0.23
C SER A 36 0.17 5.24 1.20
N HIS A 37 0.11 4.30 2.15
CA HIS A 37 -0.93 4.20 3.18
C HIS A 37 -0.32 3.71 4.50
N GLY A 38 -0.98 4.04 5.60
CA GLY A 38 -0.59 3.61 6.95
C GLY A 38 0.50 4.47 7.58
N THR A 39 0.69 4.30 8.88
CA THR A 39 1.68 5.06 9.66
C THR A 39 3.03 4.35 9.70
N SER A 40 4.08 5.08 10.08
CA SER A 40 5.40 4.51 10.32
C SER A 40 5.37 3.36 11.34
N ASP A 41 4.55 3.48 12.39
CA ASP A 41 4.38 2.44 13.41
C ASP A 41 3.73 1.17 12.83
N GLU A 42 2.73 1.33 11.96
CA GLU A 42 2.12 0.19 11.27
C GLU A 42 3.13 -0.51 10.37
N HIS A 43 3.97 0.25 9.66
CA HIS A 43 5.02 -0.31 8.80
C HIS A 43 6.09 -1.05 9.62
N ALA A 44 6.49 -0.51 10.76
CA ALA A 44 7.42 -1.16 11.69
C ALA A 44 6.83 -2.48 12.23
N MET A 45 5.55 -2.48 12.65
CA MET A 45 4.85 -3.70 13.05
C MET A 45 4.82 -4.73 11.92
N TYR A 46 4.59 -4.31 10.67
CA TYR A 46 4.59 -5.21 9.51
C TYR A 46 5.96 -5.85 9.29
N LEU A 47 7.02 -5.05 9.38
CA LEU A 47 8.41 -5.49 9.29
C LEU A 47 8.71 -6.58 10.33
N ASP A 48 8.37 -6.33 11.59
CA ASP A 48 8.62 -7.26 12.69
C ASP A 48 7.87 -8.58 12.53
N ARG A 49 6.59 -8.51 12.14
CA ARG A 49 5.79 -9.72 11.90
C ARG A 49 6.33 -10.54 10.74
N VAL A 50 6.73 -9.91 9.64
CA VAL A 50 7.34 -10.61 8.50
C VAL A 50 8.66 -11.28 8.91
N ARG A 51 9.51 -10.57 9.66
CA ARG A 51 10.78 -11.14 10.16
C ARG A 51 10.55 -12.31 11.11
N SER A 52 9.58 -12.18 12.03
CA SER A 52 9.19 -13.26 12.94
C SER A 52 8.69 -14.50 12.20
N ALA A 53 7.77 -14.33 11.25
CA ALA A 53 7.24 -15.42 10.43
C ALA A 53 8.31 -16.09 9.53
N ALA A 54 9.27 -15.32 9.05
CA ALA A 54 10.40 -15.84 8.28
C ALA A 54 11.34 -16.68 9.16
N ARG A 55 11.69 -16.19 10.35
CA ARG A 55 12.50 -16.91 11.34
C ARG A 55 11.85 -18.21 11.80
N SER A 56 10.55 -18.20 12.10
CA SER A 56 9.81 -19.40 12.54
C SER A 56 9.77 -20.51 11.48
N ARG A 57 10.03 -20.16 10.21
CA ARG A 57 10.09 -21.11 9.09
C ARG A 57 11.50 -21.39 8.59
N GLY A 58 12.53 -20.87 9.26
CA GLY A 58 13.92 -21.04 8.86
C GLY A 58 14.22 -20.47 7.47
N ARG A 59 13.51 -19.41 7.05
CA ARG A 59 13.70 -18.78 5.73
C ARG A 59 14.20 -17.36 5.88
N GLN A 60 15.14 -16.98 5.03
CA GLN A 60 15.50 -15.59 4.81
C GLN A 60 14.74 -15.07 3.59
N LEU A 61 13.98 -13.98 3.78
CA LEU A 61 13.14 -13.37 2.76
C LEU A 61 13.51 -11.89 2.62
N ALA A 62 13.43 -11.37 1.40
CA ALA A 62 13.59 -9.95 1.14
C ALA A 62 12.33 -9.18 1.57
N ILE A 63 12.52 -7.93 1.99
CA ILE A 63 11.43 -7.01 2.30
C ILE A 63 11.69 -5.75 1.48
N VAL A 64 10.68 -5.31 0.74
CA VAL A 64 10.75 -4.19 -0.20
C VAL A 64 9.84 -3.07 0.31
N GLY A 65 10.43 -1.92 0.62
CA GLY A 65 9.67 -0.68 0.84
C GLY A 65 9.31 -0.07 -0.50
N ASP A 66 8.02 0.16 -0.74
CA ASP A 66 7.49 0.77 -1.96
C ASP A 66 7.10 2.23 -1.68
N VAL A 67 7.87 3.15 -2.27
CA VAL A 67 7.71 4.60 -2.10
C VAL A 67 6.65 5.14 -3.05
N GLN A 68 5.85 6.10 -2.59
CA GLN A 68 4.68 6.58 -3.33
C GLN A 68 5.01 7.28 -4.66
N GLY A 69 6.19 7.89 -4.77
CA GLY A 69 6.56 8.76 -5.89
C GLY A 69 5.71 10.05 -5.96
N PRO A 70 6.03 10.97 -6.89
CA PRO A 70 5.23 12.17 -7.11
C PRO A 70 3.83 11.80 -7.63
N LYS A 71 2.78 12.32 -6.99
CA LYS A 71 1.39 12.14 -7.42
C LYS A 71 0.69 13.49 -7.49
N ILE A 72 0.01 13.75 -8.61
CA ILE A 72 -0.94 14.86 -8.73
C ILE A 72 -2.29 14.35 -8.19
N ARG A 73 -2.83 15.04 -7.20
CA ARG A 73 -4.16 14.78 -6.62
C ARG A 73 -4.97 16.06 -6.65
N LEU A 74 -6.29 15.92 -6.79
CA LEU A 74 -7.21 17.04 -6.57
C LEU A 74 -7.23 17.40 -5.08
N GLY A 75 -7.50 18.67 -4.80
CA GLY A 75 -7.82 19.14 -3.45
C GLY A 75 -9.20 18.66 -2.98
N THR A 76 -9.61 19.16 -1.83
CA THR A 76 -10.93 18.86 -1.25
C THR A 76 -12.04 19.46 -2.12
N ILE A 77 -13.07 18.66 -2.43
CA ILE A 77 -14.31 19.17 -3.04
C ILE A 77 -15.26 19.58 -1.91
N GLY A 78 -15.79 20.81 -1.94
CA GLY A 78 -16.62 21.35 -0.85
C GLY A 78 -17.84 20.48 -0.51
N ALA A 79 -18.48 19.91 -1.54
CA ALA A 79 -19.61 18.99 -1.39
C ALA A 79 -19.20 17.52 -1.12
N GLY A 80 -17.90 17.25 -0.89
CA GLY A 80 -17.31 15.91 -0.71
C GLY A 80 -17.14 15.12 -2.03
N SER A 81 -18.00 15.34 -3.01
CA SER A 81 -17.87 14.79 -4.36
C SER A 81 -18.58 15.67 -5.39
N VAL A 82 -18.25 15.49 -6.66
CA VAL A 82 -19.00 16.08 -7.77
C VAL A 82 -19.21 15.05 -8.88
N ARG A 83 -20.39 15.09 -9.50
CA ARG A 83 -20.72 14.32 -10.70
C ARG A 83 -20.57 15.23 -11.92
N LEU A 84 -19.67 14.87 -12.83
CA LEU A 84 -19.50 15.56 -14.10
C LEU A 84 -20.40 14.93 -15.16
N ILE A 85 -21.05 15.78 -15.97
CA ILE A 85 -21.89 15.38 -17.10
C ILE A 85 -21.09 15.61 -18.40
N PRO A 86 -21.19 14.75 -19.42
CA PRO A 86 -20.56 14.99 -20.71
C PRO A 86 -20.91 16.39 -21.27
N GLY A 87 -19.89 17.15 -21.68
CA GLY A 87 -20.04 18.52 -22.15
C GLY A 87 -20.09 19.59 -21.06
N GLN A 88 -20.14 19.21 -19.77
CA GLN A 88 -20.07 20.15 -18.66
C GLN A 88 -18.67 20.78 -18.61
N ARG A 89 -18.63 22.10 -18.61
CA ARG A 89 -17.39 22.84 -18.37
C ARG A 89 -17.03 22.74 -16.89
N TRP A 90 -15.79 22.36 -16.64
CA TRP A 90 -15.19 22.33 -15.31
C TRP A 90 -13.77 22.88 -15.40
N VAL A 91 -13.33 23.62 -14.38
CA VAL A 91 -12.00 24.24 -14.36
C VAL A 91 -11.16 23.59 -13.26
N LEU A 92 -9.93 23.24 -13.59
CA LEU A 92 -8.90 22.88 -12.63
C LEU A 92 -8.01 24.11 -12.46
N ASP A 93 -7.95 24.64 -11.24
CA ASP A 93 -7.03 25.71 -10.88
C ASP A 93 -5.92 25.20 -9.95
N SER A 94 -4.96 26.08 -9.65
CA SER A 94 -3.82 25.77 -8.79
C SER A 94 -3.97 26.30 -7.35
N GLU A 95 -5.14 26.83 -6.97
CA GLU A 95 -5.39 27.31 -5.62
C GLU A 95 -5.62 26.12 -4.68
N VAL A 96 -4.73 25.96 -3.72
CA VAL A 96 -4.69 24.78 -2.85
C VAL A 96 -5.40 24.97 -1.52
N ASN A 97 -5.70 26.21 -1.14
CA ASN A 97 -6.27 26.54 0.18
C ASN A 97 -7.79 26.75 0.16
N ARG A 98 -8.42 26.64 -1.01
CA ARG A 98 -9.87 26.76 -1.17
C ARG A 98 -10.44 25.40 -1.58
N PRO A 99 -11.45 24.87 -0.86
CA PRO A 99 -12.19 23.72 -1.33
C PRO A 99 -12.77 24.03 -2.71
N GLY A 100 -12.66 23.09 -3.65
CA GLY A 100 -13.24 23.22 -4.98
C GLY A 100 -14.75 23.41 -4.85
N ASP A 101 -15.21 24.55 -5.34
CA ASP A 101 -16.60 24.84 -5.62
C ASP A 101 -16.96 24.35 -7.03
N SER A 102 -18.26 24.25 -7.27
CA SER A 102 -18.86 23.76 -8.51
C SER A 102 -18.33 24.42 -9.78
#